data_AF-A0A958T5L6-F1
#
_entry.id   AF-A0A958T5L6-F1
#
_cell.length_a   1.000
_cell.length_b   1.000
_cell.length_c   1.000
_cell.angle_alpha   90.00
_cell.angle_beta   90.00
_cell.angle_gamma   90.00
#
_symmetry.space_group_name_H-M   'P 1'
#
loop_
_entity.id
_entity.type
_entity.pdbx_description
1 polymer ?
#
loop_
_entity_poly.entity_id
_entity_poly.type
_entity_poly.pdbx_seq_one_letter_code
_entity_poly.pdbx_strand_id
1 'polypeptide(L)'
;KKDKRYIKQIENIKKRLYLTRSMQIFGISSLLLCVLTMFLIYIEQQTLAVWIFGVALVLLIISLFLLILEIQISVKALEHHISDIEDNQ
;
A
#
# COMPACT_ATOMS: atom_id res chain seq x y z
N LYS A 1 17.95 17.38 -23.12
CA LYS A 1 17.30 17.92 -21.89
C LYS A 1 15.93 17.24 -21.62
N LYS A 2 15.13 16.94 -22.66
CA LYS A 2 13.82 16.25 -22.57
C LYS A 2 13.91 14.82 -21.98
N ASP A 3 14.90 14.02 -22.37
CA ASP A 3 15.04 12.62 -21.93
C ASP A 3 15.18 12.46 -20.40
N LYS A 4 15.91 13.38 -19.75
CA LYS A 4 16.07 13.34 -18.28
C LYS A 4 14.73 13.55 -17.54
N ARG A 5 13.79 14.33 -18.07
CA ARG A 5 12.46 14.51 -17.45
C ARG A 5 11.59 13.26 -17.61
N TYR A 6 11.65 12.59 -18.77
CA TYR A 6 10.92 11.34 -18.99
C TYR A 6 11.43 10.21 -18.09
N ILE A 7 12.76 10.08 -17.95
CA ILE A 7 13.36 9.06 -17.07
C ILE A 7 12.97 9.31 -15.60
N LYS A 8 12.99 10.57 -15.14
CA LYS A 8 12.58 10.94 -13.77
C LYS A 8 11.10 10.65 -13.49
N GLN A 9 10.21 10.90 -14.47
CA GLN A 9 8.79 10.55 -14.35
C GLN A 9 8.58 9.04 -14.27
N ILE A 10 9.27 8.28 -15.12
CA ILE A 10 9.18 6.81 -15.11
C ILE A 10 9.67 6.24 -13.77
N GLU A 11 10.72 6.82 -13.19
CA GLU A 11 11.26 6.38 -11.91
C GLU A 11 10.31 6.71 -10.74
N ASN A 12 9.70 7.89 -10.71
CA ASN A 12 8.66 8.25 -9.74
C ASN A 12 7.43 7.32 -9.84
N ILE A 13 6.98 7.02 -11.07
CA ILE A 13 5.85 6.12 -11.31
C ILE A 13 6.19 4.69 -10.88
N LYS A 14 7.39 4.18 -11.23
CA LYS A 14 7.87 2.85 -10.80
C LYS A 14 7.94 2.74 -9.28
N LYS A 15 8.40 3.79 -8.60
CA LYS A 15 8.53 3.80 -7.14
C LYS A 15 7.17 3.76 -6.45
N ARG A 16 6.17 4.51 -6.94
CA ARG A 16 4.77 4.39 -6.49
C ARG A 16 4.20 3.00 -6.77
N LEU A 17 4.39 2.47 -7.97
CA LEU A 17 3.92 1.12 -8.35
C LEU A 17 4.48 0.02 -7.44
N TYR A 18 5.77 0.07 -7.11
CA TYR A 18 6.38 -0.90 -6.21
C TYR A 18 5.80 -0.80 -4.80
N LEU A 19 5.59 0.42 -4.30
CA LEU A 19 5.03 0.69 -2.98
C LEU A 19 3.55 0.26 -2.88
N THR A 20 2.75 0.53 -3.91
CA THR A 20 1.37 0.05 -4.05
C THR A 20 1.30 -1.48 -4.11
N ARG A 21 2.24 -2.12 -4.81
CA ARG A 21 2.29 -3.59 -4.92
C ARG A 21 2.58 -4.24 -3.56
N SER A 22 3.51 -3.69 -2.78
CA SER A 22 3.78 -4.17 -1.42
C SER A 22 2.57 -4.00 -0.50
N MET A 23 1.88 -2.86 -0.56
CA MET A 23 0.64 -2.63 0.20
C MET A 23 -0.44 -3.67 -0.14
N GLN A 24 -0.67 -3.93 -1.44
CA GLN A 24 -1.66 -4.91 -1.87
C GLN A 24 -1.32 -6.32 -1.40
N ILE A 25 -0.05 -6.71 -1.38
CA ILE A 25 0.38 -8.01 -0.86
C ILE A 25 0.04 -8.14 0.63
N PHE A 26 0.28 -7.11 1.44
CA PHE A 26 -0.09 -7.11 2.85
C PHE A 26 -1.62 -7.15 3.05
N GLY A 27 -2.36 -6.32 2.32
CA GLY A 27 -3.83 -6.31 2.37
C GLY A 27 -4.47 -7.63 1.94
N ILE A 28 -4.03 -8.21 0.82
CA ILE A 28 -4.49 -9.51 0.32
C ILE A 28 -4.13 -10.62 1.30
N SER A 29 -2.91 -10.59 1.88
CA SER A 29 -2.51 -11.57 2.88
C SER A 29 -3.40 -11.51 4.13
N SER A 30 -3.71 -10.31 4.64
CA SER A 30 -4.63 -10.12 5.77
C SER A 30 -6.02 -10.66 5.46
N LEU A 31 -6.56 -10.38 4.26
CA LEU A 31 -7.86 -10.89 3.84
C LEU A 31 -7.88 -12.42 3.80
N LEU A 32 -6.80 -13.03 3.30
CA LEU A 32 -6.64 -14.48 3.21
C LEU A 32 -6.53 -15.12 4.61
N LEU A 33 -5.79 -14.50 5.53
CA LEU A 33 -5.77 -14.90 6.95
C LEU A 33 -7.15 -14.74 7.62
N CYS A 34 -7.93 -13.74 7.24
CA CYS A 34 -9.29 -13.53 7.75
C CYS A 34 -10.26 -14.63 7.27
N VAL A 35 -10.16 -15.03 6.00
CA VAL A 35 -10.92 -16.18 5.47
C VAL A 35 -10.52 -17.48 6.17
N LEU A 36 -9.22 -17.70 6.40
CA LEU A 36 -8.72 -18.82 7.20
C LEU A 36 -9.28 -18.79 8.63
N THR A 37 -9.34 -17.61 9.25
CA THR A 37 -9.92 -17.45 10.60
C THR A 37 -11.38 -17.91 10.62
N MET A 38 -12.20 -17.46 9.66
CA MET A 38 -13.60 -17.89 9.56
C MET A 38 -13.73 -19.40 9.37
N PHE A 39 -12.82 -20.02 8.62
CA PHE A 39 -12.77 -21.47 8.46
C PHE A 39 -12.39 -22.19 9.77
N LEU A 40 -11.46 -21.66 10.56
CA LEU A 40 -11.09 -22.23 11.86
C LEU A 40 -12.22 -22.10 12.90
N ILE A 41 -12.94 -20.98 12.89
CA ILE A 41 -14.15 -20.77 13.71
C ILE A 41 -15.20 -21.85 13.38
N TYR A 42 -15.35 -22.18 12.10
CA TYR A 42 -16.29 -23.21 11.64
C TYR A 42 -15.94 -24.62 12.17
N ILE A 43 -14.65 -24.92 12.40
CA ILE A 43 -14.17 -26.20 12.97
C ILE A 43 -14.13 -26.14 14.53
N GLU A 44 -14.75 -25.13 15.14
CA GLU A 44 -14.78 -24.86 16.60
C GLU A 44 -13.39 -24.62 17.25
N GLN A 45 -12.36 -24.31 16.46
CA GLN A 45 -11.01 -23.98 16.96
C GLN A 45 -10.89 -22.49 17.35
N GLN A 46 -11.67 -22.07 18.35
CA GLN A 46 -11.79 -20.67 18.78
C GLN A 46 -10.46 -20.04 19.21
N THR A 47 -9.64 -20.75 19.99
CA THR A 47 -8.36 -20.21 20.51
C THR A 47 -7.38 -19.88 19.40
N LEU A 48 -7.23 -20.78 18.42
CA LEU A 48 -6.36 -20.55 17.26
C LEU A 48 -6.93 -19.45 16.34
N ALA A 49 -8.26 -19.43 16.16
CA ALA A 49 -8.92 -18.40 15.37
C ALA A 49 -8.66 -16.99 15.93
N VAL A 50 -8.81 -16.78 17.25
CA VAL A 50 -8.56 -15.47 17.87
C VAL A 50 -7.12 -14.99 17.64
N TRP A 51 -6.15 -15.90 17.73
CA TRP A 51 -4.74 -15.56 17.51
C TRP A 51 -4.47 -15.16 16.06
N ILE A 52 -4.96 -15.94 15.10
CA ILE A 52 -4.81 -15.67 13.66
C ILE A 52 -5.55 -14.40 13.25
N PHE A 53 -6.75 -14.17 13.80
CA PHE A 53 -7.53 -12.97 13.59
C PHE A 53 -6.79 -11.71 14.08
N GLY A 54 -6.20 -11.78 15.28
CA GLY A 54 -5.39 -10.70 15.83
C GLY A 54 -4.22 -10.34 14.93
N VAL A 55 -3.49 -11.35 14.43
CA VAL A 55 -2.39 -11.15 13.47
C VAL A 55 -2.90 -10.53 12.16
N ALA A 56 -4.04 -10.99 11.64
CA ALA A 56 -4.65 -10.46 10.42
C ALA A 56 -5.03 -8.98 10.56
N LEU A 57 -5.57 -8.58 11.73
CA LEU A 57 -5.92 -7.19 12.01
C LEU A 57 -4.69 -6.29 12.11
N VAL A 58 -3.62 -6.73 12.76
CA VAL A 58 -2.37 -5.96 12.84
C VAL A 58 -1.78 -5.74 11.45
N LEU A 59 -1.74 -6.80 10.63
CA LEU A 59 -1.33 -6.72 9.22
C LEU A 59 -2.18 -5.72 8.42
N LEU A 60 -3.50 -5.72 8.65
CA LEU A 60 -4.42 -4.80 7.99
C LEU A 60 -4.16 -3.34 8.37
N ILE A 61 -3.94 -3.06 9.66
CA ILE A 61 -3.63 -1.71 10.17
C ILE A 61 -2.33 -1.21 9.54
N ILE A 62 -1.28 -2.04 9.49
CA ILE A 62 0.00 -1.68 8.86
C ILE A 62 -0.21 -1.38 7.36
N SER A 63 -1.00 -2.21 6.66
CA SER A 63 -1.34 -1.99 5.25
C SER A 63 -2.05 -0.65 5.03
N LEU A 64 -2.99 -0.27 5.91
CA LEU A 64 -3.71 1.00 5.82
C LEU A 64 -2.82 2.20 6.15
N PHE A 65 -1.91 2.07 7.11
CA PHE A 65 -0.98 3.14 7.43
C PHE A 65 -0.01 3.42 6.26
N LEU A 66 0.53 2.36 5.65
CA LEU A 66 1.38 2.48 4.46
C LEU A 66 0.64 3.12 3.28
N LEU A 67 -0.65 2.81 3.10
CA LEU A 67 -1.51 3.45 2.10
C LEU A 67 -1.58 4.97 2.30
N ILE A 68 -1.82 5.42 3.54
CA ILE A 68 -1.93 6.86 3.84
C ILE A 68 -0.62 7.57 3.54
N LEU A 69 0.53 6.99 3.91
CA LEU A 69 1.84 7.55 3.61
C LEU A 69 2.11 7.63 2.10
N GLU A 70 1.70 6.61 1.34
CA GLU A 70 1.83 6.57 -0.13
C GLU A 70 1.04 7.71 -0.78
N ILE A 71 -0.21 7.91 -0.34
CA ILE A 71 -1.07 9.00 -0.82
C ILE A 71 -0.45 10.36 -0.53
N GLN A 72 0.11 10.59 0.66
CA GLN A 72 0.75 11.87 0.97
C GLN A 72 1.97 12.15 0.08
N ILE A 73 2.82 11.16 -0.14
CA ILE A 73 3.99 11.28 -1.02
C ILE A 73 3.55 11.54 -2.46
N SER A 74 2.48 10.89 -2.91
CA SER A 74 1.90 11.12 -4.23
C SER A 74 1.45 12.54 -4.45
N VAL A 75 0.68 13.09 -3.51
CA VAL A 75 0.12 14.44 -3.63
C VAL A 75 1.25 15.45 -3.66
N LYS A 76 2.24 15.29 -2.77
CA LYS A 76 3.43 16.16 -2.72
C LYS A 76 4.26 16.12 -4.01
N ALA A 77 4.41 14.92 -4.60
CA ALA A 77 5.10 14.80 -5.88
C ALA A 77 4.34 15.49 -7.01
N LEU A 78 3.00 15.37 -7.03
CA LEU A 78 2.14 16.02 -8.03
C LEU A 78 2.19 17.54 -7.93
N GLU A 79 2.12 18.09 -6.71
CA GLU A 79 2.15 19.54 -6.45
C GLU A 79 3.49 20.16 -6.88
N HIS A 80 4.61 19.52 -6.55
CA HIS A 80 5.94 19.95 -7.01
C HIS A 80 6.08 19.87 -8.54
N HIS A 81 5.46 18.88 -9.17
CA HIS A 81 5.44 18.75 -10.63
C HIS A 81 4.64 19.87 -11.33
N ILE A 82 3.60 20.43 -10.69
CA ILE A 82 2.83 21.55 -11.24
C ILE A 82 3.58 22.87 -11.07
N SER A 83 4.16 23.15 -9.90
CA SER A 83 4.98 24.38 -9.72
C SER A 83 6.17 24.44 -10.67
N ASP A 84 6.84 23.32 -10.97
CA ASP A 84 7.97 23.27 -11.90
C ASP A 84 7.56 23.48 -13.38
N ILE A 85 6.26 23.36 -13.70
CA ILE A 85 5.70 23.67 -15.03
C ILE A 85 5.28 25.15 -15.10
N GLU A 86 4.78 25.72 -14.01
CA GLU A 86 4.34 27.13 -13.93
C GLU A 86 5.52 28.11 -13.88
N ASP A 87 6.66 27.72 -13.28
CA ASP A 87 7.84 28.57 -13.12
C ASP A 87 8.79 28.57 -14.36
N ASN A 88 8.47 27.78 -15.39
CA ASN A 88 9.18 27.77 -16.69
C ASN A 88 8.41 28.47 -17.82
N GLN A 89 7.39 29.28 -17.47
CA GLN A 89 6.76 30.23 -18.39
C GLN A 89 7.40 31.62 -18.24
#